data_AF-A0A397UGS4-F1
#
_entry.id   AF-A0A397UGS4-F1
#
_cell.length_a   1.000
_cell.length_b   1.000
_cell.length_c   1.000
_cell.angle_alpha   90.00
_cell.angle_beta   90.00
_cell.angle_gamma   90.00
#
_symmetry.space_group_name_H-M   'P 1'
#
loop_
_entity.id
_entity.type
_entity.pdbx_description
1 polymer ?
#
loop_
_entity_poly.entity_id
_entity_poly.type
_entity_poly.pdbx_seq_one_letter_code
_entity_poly.pdbx_strand_id
1 'polypeptide(L)'
;YLKFRDIVGKNAKQLTLSLALYTIYENKRKDVGNMERLAIIVGIDEVNKLHEKNSEVFRDLIACVGTMSCDSTIFFVPILAGTVEGPLQSVITKSMHQALQLPLQLLDTSHMLLIACNLGFDESFVYQNNLFRHIIADIGGQVRALEIFYELICNEAKTSRLEDIDLVNIMHLLERRLQSRYDFSTFASQISPVLANAILERSVNENDGIYMDKDKNQHVSYKTLKSLGILTLEPANDIRFYIRLPYLWVWLLIKNVGDQSIYKFWDLMINPEEQFYWQQWEKFNINFWALRICLFSVLGYKTIKLKEMLKGALHSDVDMDVEVDIPDYNSVQVHYLSRRYPSDDSVLDFDGQSCKISYNDNNKIYKNGGGAEFDGFSFLITNCGQPILLALQMKWRDLESENPQIINDNLINKEYSRVEDVARRIGLDKWLLLILSNCSSTFNKNLLPRRCAIVEKNNFKEFYGKIYSSRAQFSAAYDKICINSAKFFELRVIDGVGPKIAKGIIDEHETSKRKFVDGEDLCKQTKFPRVSLDCIEY
;
A
#
# COMPACT_ATOMS: atom_id res chain seq x y z
N TYR A 1 21.22 -4.60 46.15
CA TYR A 1 22.20 -3.56 45.76
C TYR A 1 23.48 -3.62 46.60
N LEU A 2 23.43 -3.48 47.93
CA LEU A 2 24.61 -3.54 48.81
C LEU A 2 25.41 -4.86 48.71
N LYS A 3 24.74 -6.03 48.77
CA LYS A 3 25.40 -7.35 48.58
C LYS A 3 26.04 -7.55 47.20
N PHE A 4 25.46 -6.99 46.13
CA PHE A 4 26.05 -7.05 44.79
C PHE A 4 27.30 -6.18 44.70
N ARG A 5 27.27 -4.99 45.32
CA ARG A 5 28.42 -4.09 45.41
C ARG A 5 29.55 -4.66 46.27
N ASP A 6 29.23 -5.42 47.32
CA ASP A 6 30.22 -6.08 48.18
C ASP A 6 30.90 -7.28 47.49
N ILE A 7 30.19 -7.99 46.61
CA ILE A 7 30.73 -9.09 45.79
C ILE A 7 31.54 -8.56 44.60
N VAL A 8 31.05 -7.51 43.93
CA VAL A 8 31.67 -6.93 42.72
C VAL A 8 32.79 -5.93 43.06
N GLY A 9 32.77 -5.32 44.24
CA GLY A 9 33.53 -4.13 44.65
C GLY A 9 35.06 -4.24 44.73
N LYS A 10 35.64 -5.41 44.42
CA LYS A 10 37.09 -5.56 44.11
C LYS A 10 37.37 -6.48 42.90
N ASN A 11 36.34 -7.17 42.40
CA ASN A 11 36.42 -8.22 41.39
C ASN A 11 35.58 -7.92 40.14
N ALA A 12 35.32 -6.66 39.81
CA ALA A 12 34.54 -6.28 38.62
C ALA A 12 35.09 -6.88 37.31
N LYS A 13 36.40 -7.20 37.26
CA LYS A 13 37.06 -7.91 36.16
C LYS A 13 36.77 -9.43 36.09
N GLN A 14 36.17 -10.00 37.13
CA GLN A 14 35.80 -11.43 37.25
C GLN A 14 34.27 -11.63 37.23
N LEU A 15 33.48 -10.57 36.99
CA LEU A 15 32.03 -10.65 36.93
C LEU A 15 31.59 -11.41 35.68
N THR A 16 31.23 -12.68 35.83
CA THR A 16 30.61 -13.47 34.78
C THR A 16 29.08 -13.33 34.82
N LEU A 17 28.42 -13.58 33.69
CA LEU A 17 26.95 -13.64 33.63
C LEU A 17 26.40 -14.67 34.63
N SER A 18 27.04 -15.85 34.74
CA SER A 18 26.67 -16.89 35.71
C SER A 18 26.69 -16.40 37.17
N LEU A 19 27.74 -15.68 37.58
CA LEU A 19 27.87 -15.16 38.93
C LEU A 19 26.82 -14.09 39.23
N ALA A 20 26.51 -13.24 38.24
CA ALA A 20 25.46 -12.23 38.36
C ALA A 20 24.07 -12.88 38.53
N LEU A 21 23.72 -13.86 37.70
CA LEU A 21 22.44 -14.57 37.78
C LEU A 21 22.29 -15.31 39.11
N TYR A 22 23.32 -16.03 39.56
CA TYR A 22 23.31 -16.73 40.84
C TYR A 22 23.16 -15.78 42.04
N THR A 23 23.82 -14.62 41.98
CA THR A 23 23.70 -13.60 43.04
C THR A 23 22.27 -13.05 43.13
N ILE A 24 21.62 -12.83 41.98
CA ILE A 24 20.21 -12.40 41.93
C ILE A 24 19.30 -13.50 42.51
N TYR A 25 19.52 -14.75 42.12
CA TYR A 25 18.76 -15.90 42.63
C TYR A 25 18.86 -16.03 44.16
N GLU A 26 20.08 -16.06 44.71
CA GLU A 26 20.29 -16.18 46.16
C GLU A 26 19.73 -14.99 46.94
N ASN A 27 19.76 -13.80 46.37
CA ASN A 27 19.13 -12.63 46.97
C ASN A 27 17.61 -12.80 47.06
N LYS A 28 16.96 -13.19 45.96
CA LYS A 28 15.49 -13.36 45.92
C LYS A 28 15.00 -14.55 46.73
N ARG A 29 15.75 -15.64 46.79
CA ARG A 29 15.44 -16.80 47.64
C ARG A 29 15.38 -16.42 49.13
N LYS A 30 16.27 -15.51 49.57
CA LYS A 30 16.31 -15.02 50.96
C LYS A 30 15.18 -14.06 51.30
N ASP A 31 14.69 -13.29 50.32
CA ASP A 31 13.61 -12.32 50.54
C ASP A 31 12.22 -12.99 50.63
N VAL A 32 12.00 -14.09 49.89
CA VAL A 32 10.65 -14.67 49.72
C VAL A 32 10.42 -15.95 50.55
N GLY A 33 11.46 -16.61 51.06
CA GLY A 33 11.36 -17.77 51.95
C GLY A 33 10.54 -18.93 51.36
N ASN A 34 11.22 -19.84 50.64
CA ASN A 34 10.66 -20.90 49.76
C ASN A 34 10.21 -20.42 48.38
N MET A 35 11.17 -19.98 47.55
CA MET A 35 10.95 -19.85 46.10
C MET A 35 11.45 -21.13 45.41
N GLU A 36 10.53 -22.01 45.01
CA GLU A 36 10.86 -23.29 44.35
C GLU A 36 11.38 -23.10 42.92
N ARG A 37 10.97 -22.03 42.23
CA ARG A 37 11.38 -21.72 40.85
C ARG A 37 11.54 -20.21 40.66
N LEU A 38 12.67 -19.78 40.11
CA LEU A 38 12.92 -18.40 39.69
C LEU A 38 13.17 -18.38 38.18
N ALA A 39 12.41 -17.53 37.48
CA ALA A 39 12.68 -17.16 36.10
C ALA A 39 13.40 -15.81 36.06
N ILE A 40 14.51 -15.73 35.33
CA ILE A 40 15.21 -14.48 35.05
C ILE A 40 15.13 -14.21 33.55
N ILE A 41 14.48 -13.10 33.19
CA ILE A 41 14.35 -12.63 31.82
C ILE A 41 15.28 -11.42 31.66
N VAL A 42 16.19 -11.47 30.69
CA VAL A 42 17.13 -10.37 30.39
C VAL A 42 16.92 -9.89 28.97
N GLY A 43 16.47 -8.65 28.83
CA GLY A 43 16.44 -7.95 27.54
C GLY A 43 17.81 -7.37 27.23
N ILE A 44 18.37 -7.72 26.07
CA ILE A 44 19.59 -7.13 25.50
C ILE A 44 19.19 -6.45 24.20
N ASP A 45 19.15 -5.12 24.25
CA ASP A 45 18.74 -4.30 23.10
C ASP A 45 19.94 -3.83 22.27
N GLU A 46 19.66 -3.43 21.04
CA GLU A 46 20.62 -2.92 20.05
C GLU A 46 21.86 -3.81 19.82
N VAL A 47 21.67 -5.14 19.84
CA VAL A 47 22.79 -6.09 19.67
C VAL A 47 23.52 -5.93 18.33
N ASN A 48 22.86 -5.31 17.34
CA ASN A 48 23.44 -4.91 16.06
C ASN A 48 24.62 -3.95 16.21
N LYS A 49 24.54 -2.97 17.13
CA LYS A 49 25.62 -2.00 17.35
C LYS A 49 26.88 -2.68 17.89
N LEU A 50 26.70 -3.73 18.68
CA LEU A 50 27.81 -4.54 19.18
C LEU A 50 28.47 -5.32 18.04
N HIS A 51 27.67 -5.93 17.17
CA HIS A 51 28.18 -6.64 15.99
C HIS A 51 28.99 -5.70 15.07
N GLU A 52 28.49 -4.50 14.79
CA GLU A 52 29.17 -3.49 13.96
C GLU A 52 30.49 -3.03 14.57
N LYS A 53 30.54 -2.83 15.88
CA LYS A 53 31.76 -2.38 16.58
C LYS A 53 32.78 -3.49 16.78
N ASN A 54 32.33 -4.68 17.16
CA ASN A 54 33.18 -5.83 17.44
C ASN A 54 32.40 -7.15 17.28
N SER A 55 32.57 -7.77 16.12
CA SER A 55 31.87 -9.01 15.78
C SER A 55 32.28 -10.22 16.64
N GLU A 56 33.49 -10.22 17.22
CA GLU A 56 33.96 -11.29 18.12
C GLU A 56 33.26 -11.20 19.47
N VAL A 57 33.23 -10.00 20.07
CA VAL A 57 32.53 -9.75 21.34
C VAL A 57 31.03 -10.03 21.21
N PHE A 58 30.43 -9.72 20.05
CA PHE A 58 29.06 -10.12 19.75
C PHE A 58 28.89 -11.65 19.78
N ARG A 59 29.76 -12.41 19.12
CA ARG A 59 29.71 -13.89 19.12
C ARG A 59 29.86 -14.45 20.53
N ASP A 60 30.81 -13.93 21.29
CA ASP A 60 31.07 -14.35 22.67
C ASP A 60 29.86 -14.07 23.57
N LEU A 61 29.21 -12.91 23.40
CA LEU A 61 27.98 -12.58 24.11
C LEU A 61 26.87 -13.60 23.79
N ILE A 62 26.62 -13.88 22.51
CA ILE A 62 25.56 -14.83 22.10
C ILE A 62 25.84 -16.24 22.63
N ALA A 63 27.09 -16.70 22.53
CA ALA A 63 27.50 -18.01 23.07
C ALA A 63 27.35 -18.07 24.59
N CYS A 64 27.72 -17.00 25.30
CA CYS A 64 27.61 -16.92 26.75
C CYS A 64 26.16 -16.98 27.22
N VAL A 65 25.27 -16.15 26.64
CA VAL A 65 23.84 -16.17 27.01
C VAL A 65 23.15 -17.48 26.62
N GLY A 66 23.50 -18.05 25.46
CA GLY A 66 22.96 -19.33 25.00
C GLY A 66 23.36 -20.49 25.91
N THR A 67 24.63 -20.55 26.31
CA THR A 67 25.12 -21.57 27.26
C THR A 67 24.38 -21.48 28.59
N MET A 68 24.18 -20.25 29.11
CA MET A 68 23.47 -20.03 30.36
C MET A 68 22.00 -20.45 30.31
N SER A 69 21.35 -20.35 29.15
CA SER A 69 19.97 -20.83 28.98
C SER A 69 19.85 -22.36 29.01
N CYS A 70 20.93 -23.10 28.72
CA CYS A 70 20.92 -24.56 28.69
C CYS A 70 21.40 -25.21 29.99
N ASP A 71 22.27 -24.54 30.76
CA ASP A 71 23.06 -25.17 31.83
C ASP A 71 22.83 -24.57 33.23
N SER A 72 21.69 -23.90 33.46
CA SER A 72 21.44 -23.23 34.74
C SER A 72 20.32 -23.89 35.55
N THR A 73 20.54 -23.95 36.87
CA THR A 73 19.53 -24.23 37.90
C THR A 73 18.44 -23.16 37.98
N ILE A 74 18.61 -22.06 37.26
CA ILE A 74 17.74 -20.90 37.15
C ILE A 74 17.09 -20.95 35.77
N PHE A 75 15.78 -20.75 35.65
CA PHE A 75 15.18 -20.65 34.32
C PHE A 75 15.56 -19.29 33.69
N PHE A 76 16.50 -19.28 32.76
CA PHE A 76 17.07 -18.06 32.15
C PHE A 76 16.65 -17.88 30.69
N VAL A 77 16.00 -16.74 30.40
CA VAL A 77 15.52 -16.39 29.05
C VAL A 77 16.14 -15.07 28.60
N PRO A 78 17.14 -15.09 27.70
CA PRO A 78 17.65 -13.90 27.05
C PRO A 78 16.72 -13.48 25.90
N ILE A 79 16.30 -12.21 25.90
CA ILE A 79 15.57 -11.59 24.79
C ILE A 79 16.53 -10.66 24.08
N LEU A 80 16.92 -11.03 22.87
CA LEU A 80 17.83 -10.23 22.05
C LEU A 80 17.01 -9.37 21.08
N ALA A 81 17.24 -8.07 21.08
CA ALA A 81 16.59 -7.13 20.18
C ALA A 81 17.64 -6.38 19.35
N GLY A 82 17.34 -6.18 18.06
CA GLY A 82 18.21 -5.50 17.11
C GLY A 82 17.83 -5.81 15.66
N THR A 83 18.39 -5.06 14.72
CA THR A 83 18.08 -5.16 13.29
C THR A 83 18.99 -6.13 12.51
N VAL A 84 19.98 -6.73 13.19
CA VAL A 84 21.01 -7.60 12.58
C VAL A 84 20.56 -9.06 12.64
N GLU A 85 19.57 -9.40 11.81
CA GLU A 85 18.99 -10.76 11.75
C GLU A 85 19.99 -11.77 11.18
N GLY A 86 20.66 -11.47 10.07
CA GLY A 86 21.56 -12.39 9.38
C GLY A 86 22.76 -12.85 10.24
N PRO A 87 23.60 -11.92 10.73
CA PRO A 87 24.71 -12.28 11.61
C PRO A 87 24.28 -12.94 12.91
N LEU A 88 23.16 -12.51 13.53
CA LEU A 88 22.63 -13.16 14.73
C LEU A 88 22.25 -14.63 14.44
N GLN A 89 21.51 -14.87 13.36
CA GLN A 89 21.11 -16.21 12.94
C GLN A 89 22.32 -17.09 12.63
N SER A 90 23.33 -16.56 11.91
CA SER A 90 24.58 -17.29 11.64
C SER A 90 25.31 -17.70 12.92
N VAL A 91 25.29 -16.89 13.98
CA VAL A 91 25.95 -17.22 15.24
C VAL A 91 25.15 -18.27 16.01
N ILE A 92 23.82 -18.14 16.04
CA ILE A 92 22.91 -19.09 16.69
C ILE A 92 22.97 -20.47 16.00
N THR A 93 22.91 -20.54 14.67
CA THR A 93 22.94 -21.81 13.94
C THR A 93 24.24 -22.57 14.20
N LYS A 94 25.36 -21.86 14.42
CA LYS A 94 26.65 -22.48 14.75
C LYS A 94 26.77 -22.94 16.21
N SER A 95 25.97 -22.37 17.13
CA SER A 95 26.09 -22.62 18.57
C SER A 95 25.20 -23.76 19.08
N MET A 96 24.43 -24.42 18.21
CA MET A 96 23.47 -25.49 18.55
C MET A 96 22.36 -25.08 19.54
N HIS A 97 22.32 -23.81 19.98
CA HIS A 97 21.30 -23.31 20.88
C HIS A 97 19.98 -23.10 20.13
N GLN A 98 18.88 -23.61 20.68
CA GLN A 98 17.56 -23.38 20.11
C GLN A 98 17.13 -21.93 20.39
N ALA A 99 17.01 -21.12 19.34
CA ALA A 99 16.47 -19.78 19.42
C ALA A 99 15.02 -19.75 18.94
N LEU A 100 14.17 -19.06 19.69
CA LEU A 100 12.82 -18.71 19.26
C LEU A 100 12.86 -17.31 18.63
N GLN A 101 12.69 -17.24 17.32
CA GLN A 101 12.51 -15.96 16.65
C GLN A 101 11.07 -15.48 16.86
N LEU A 102 10.93 -14.26 17.38
CA LEU A 102 9.64 -13.59 17.52
C LEU A 102 9.53 -12.54 16.40
N PRO A 103 8.96 -12.88 15.23
CA PRO A 103 8.81 -11.91 14.15
C PRO A 103 7.81 -10.83 14.58
N LEU A 104 8.27 -9.57 14.58
CA LEU A 104 7.39 -8.42 14.73
C LEU A 104 6.76 -8.11 13.38
N GLN A 105 5.48 -8.46 13.24
CA GLN A 105 4.70 -8.20 12.03
C GLN A 105 4.21 -6.75 11.99
N LEU A 106 3.80 -6.29 10.81
CA LEU A 106 3.12 -5.01 10.65
C LEU A 106 1.80 -5.03 11.42
N LEU A 107 1.43 -3.90 12.01
CA LEU A 107 0.15 -3.77 12.71
C LEU A 107 -1.02 -3.76 11.71
N ASP A 108 -2.09 -4.48 12.05
CA ASP A 108 -3.36 -4.33 11.37
C ASP A 108 -3.97 -2.94 11.61
N THR A 109 -4.79 -2.47 10.68
CA THR A 109 -5.50 -1.19 10.79
C THR A 109 -6.32 -1.07 12.07
N SER A 110 -7.01 -2.14 12.49
CA SER A 110 -7.78 -2.14 13.75
C SER A 110 -6.90 -1.90 14.97
N HIS A 111 -5.70 -2.49 15.02
CA HIS A 111 -4.74 -2.27 16.11
C HIS A 111 -4.21 -0.84 16.10
N MET A 112 -3.93 -0.27 14.93
CA MET A 112 -3.52 1.13 14.83
C MET A 112 -4.61 2.08 15.36
N LEU A 113 -5.86 1.93 14.91
CA LEU A 113 -6.99 2.73 15.40
C LEU A 113 -7.21 2.58 16.91
N LEU A 114 -7.10 1.36 17.44
CA LEU A 114 -7.21 1.11 18.88
C LEU A 114 -6.10 1.80 19.68
N ILE A 115 -4.86 1.83 19.15
CA ILE A 115 -3.76 2.58 19.79
C ILE A 115 -4.10 4.07 19.86
N ALA A 116 -4.66 4.67 18.79
CA ALA A 116 -5.09 6.07 18.83
C ALA A 116 -6.10 6.34 19.96
N CYS A 117 -7.13 5.50 20.08
CA CYS A 117 -8.11 5.61 21.17
C CYS A 117 -7.45 5.48 22.55
N ASN A 118 -6.53 4.53 22.71
CA ASN A 118 -5.79 4.33 23.97
C ASN A 118 -4.84 5.49 24.31
N LEU A 119 -4.40 6.27 23.32
CA LEU A 119 -3.66 7.52 23.51
C LEU A 119 -4.57 8.71 23.86
N GLY A 120 -5.89 8.49 23.95
CA GLY A 120 -6.88 9.49 24.33
C GLY A 120 -7.46 10.27 23.15
N PHE A 121 -7.30 9.79 21.92
CA PHE A 121 -7.96 10.43 20.77
C PHE A 121 -9.45 10.11 20.82
N ASP A 122 -10.27 11.10 20.47
CA ASP A 122 -11.71 10.94 20.44
C ASP A 122 -12.12 9.82 19.45
N GLU A 123 -13.01 8.92 19.87
CA GLU A 123 -13.42 7.78 19.04
C GLU A 123 -14.17 8.21 17.78
N SER A 124 -14.99 9.27 17.85
CA SER A 124 -15.69 9.77 16.67
C SER A 124 -14.69 10.30 15.65
N PHE A 125 -13.67 11.04 16.10
CA PHE A 125 -12.57 11.45 15.23
C PHE A 125 -11.86 10.25 14.61
N VAL A 126 -11.45 9.25 15.41
CA VAL A 126 -10.69 8.09 14.93
C VAL A 126 -11.47 7.24 13.91
N TYR A 127 -12.76 7.01 14.14
CA TYR A 127 -13.56 6.08 13.31
C TYR A 127 -14.37 6.76 12.20
N GLN A 128 -14.70 8.04 12.33
CA GLN A 128 -15.52 8.77 11.35
C GLN A 128 -14.70 9.72 10.47
N ASN A 129 -13.49 10.15 10.89
CA ASN A 129 -12.64 10.96 10.02
C ASN A 129 -11.97 10.08 8.95
N ASN A 130 -12.46 10.15 7.72
CA ASN A 130 -11.97 9.32 6.63
C ASN A 130 -10.53 9.68 6.22
N LEU A 131 -10.13 10.95 6.26
CA LEU A 131 -8.75 11.35 5.98
C LEU A 131 -7.76 10.75 7.00
N PHE A 132 -8.11 10.79 8.30
CA PHE A 132 -7.31 10.15 9.34
C PHE A 132 -7.17 8.64 9.10
N ARG A 133 -8.29 7.95 8.83
CA ARG A 133 -8.30 6.49 8.59
C ARG A 133 -7.54 6.12 7.32
N HIS A 134 -7.59 6.98 6.32
CA HIS A 134 -6.84 6.83 5.09
C HIS A 134 -5.34 6.93 5.35
N ILE A 135 -4.89 7.96 6.06
CA ILE A 135 -3.49 8.10 6.48
C ILE A 135 -3.02 6.88 7.29
N ILE A 136 -3.84 6.39 8.22
CA ILE A 136 -3.54 5.16 8.98
C ILE A 136 -3.34 3.96 8.05
N ALA A 137 -4.18 3.83 7.02
CA ALA A 137 -4.01 2.78 6.03
C ALA A 137 -2.74 2.95 5.19
N ASP A 138 -2.33 4.19 4.89
CA ASP A 138 -1.09 4.46 4.15
C ASP A 138 0.17 4.17 4.97
N ILE A 139 0.12 4.43 6.28
CA ILE A 139 1.16 4.03 7.24
C ILE A 139 1.31 2.50 7.26
N GLY A 140 0.21 1.77 7.01
CA GLY A 140 0.21 0.34 6.71
C GLY A 140 0.91 -0.54 7.74
N GLY A 141 0.78 -0.17 9.03
CA GLY A 141 1.27 -0.97 10.15
C GLY A 141 2.71 -0.74 10.55
N GLN A 142 3.41 0.21 9.93
CA GLN A 142 4.78 0.56 10.32
C GLN A 142 4.80 1.31 11.65
N VAL A 143 5.19 0.61 12.71
CA VAL A 143 5.15 1.11 14.10
C VAL A 143 5.87 2.45 14.26
N ARG A 144 7.06 2.61 13.66
CA ARG A 144 7.83 3.86 13.80
C ARG A 144 7.16 5.04 13.09
N ALA A 145 6.54 4.83 11.93
CA ALA A 145 5.78 5.89 11.26
C ALA A 145 4.51 6.24 12.04
N LEU A 146 3.82 5.22 12.57
CA LEU A 146 2.64 5.40 13.41
C LEU A 146 2.95 6.22 14.68
N GLU A 147 4.04 5.88 15.36
CA GLU A 147 4.52 6.61 16.55
C GLU A 147 4.76 8.09 16.22
N ILE A 148 5.50 8.39 15.15
CA ILE A 148 5.76 9.76 14.71
C ILE A 148 4.45 10.48 14.36
N PHE A 149 3.55 9.81 13.65
CA PHE A 149 2.25 10.37 13.26
C PHE A 149 1.41 10.78 14.48
N TYR A 150 1.28 9.89 15.47
CA TYR A 150 0.55 10.19 16.70
C TYR A 150 1.24 11.25 17.54
N GLU A 151 2.57 11.25 17.64
CA GLU A 151 3.30 12.31 18.33
C GLU A 151 3.03 13.69 17.71
N LEU A 152 3.02 13.78 16.37
CA LEU A 152 2.71 15.02 15.66
C LEU A 152 1.28 15.51 15.95
N ILE A 153 0.28 14.62 15.92
CA ILE A 153 -1.10 14.96 16.28
C ILE A 153 -1.21 15.37 17.74
N CYS A 154 -0.62 14.62 18.67
CA CYS A 154 -0.61 14.96 20.10
C CYS A 154 0.00 16.34 20.36
N ASN A 155 0.99 16.75 19.57
CA ASN A 155 1.61 18.06 19.71
C ASN A 155 0.69 19.19 19.22
N GLU A 156 0.03 19.02 18.07
CA GLU A 156 -0.95 20.00 17.57
C GLU A 156 -2.21 20.08 18.44
N ALA A 157 -2.64 18.95 19.02
CA ALA A 157 -3.79 18.88 19.92
C ALA A 157 -3.60 19.65 21.24
N LYS A 158 -2.37 20.10 21.55
CA LYS A 158 -2.10 21.00 22.70
C LYS A 158 -2.63 22.42 22.47
N THR A 159 -2.77 22.83 21.21
CA THR A 159 -3.15 24.20 20.82
C THR A 159 -4.43 24.26 19.99
N SER A 160 -4.86 23.15 19.41
CA SER A 160 -6.01 23.06 18.51
C SER A 160 -6.93 21.89 18.90
N ARG A 161 -8.21 21.96 18.55
CA ARG A 161 -9.10 20.79 18.65
C ARG A 161 -8.72 19.77 17.59
N LEU A 162 -8.95 18.48 17.87
CA LEU A 162 -8.64 17.39 16.92
C LEU A 162 -9.29 17.59 15.55
N GLU A 163 -10.55 18.07 15.54
CA GLU A 163 -11.34 18.38 14.34
C GLU A 163 -10.75 19.51 13.47
N ASP A 164 -9.91 20.36 14.03
CA ASP A 164 -9.29 21.50 13.34
C ASP A 164 -7.82 21.24 12.94
N ILE A 165 -7.27 20.05 13.23
CA ILE A 165 -5.89 19.71 12.88
C ILE A 165 -5.76 19.50 11.37
N ASP A 166 -4.85 20.24 10.73
CA ASP A 166 -4.48 20.05 9.32
C ASP A 166 -3.70 18.73 9.15
N LEU A 167 -4.43 17.63 8.95
CA LEU A 167 -3.87 16.29 8.77
C LEU A 167 -2.95 16.18 7.55
N VAL A 168 -3.14 17.04 6.53
CA VAL A 168 -2.26 17.10 5.37
C VAL A 168 -0.89 17.67 5.77
N ASN A 169 -0.89 18.73 6.59
CA ASN A 169 0.36 19.25 7.16
C ASN A 169 1.05 18.22 8.09
N ILE A 170 0.29 17.47 8.89
CA ILE A 170 0.83 16.37 9.69
C ILE A 170 1.54 15.34 8.78
N MET A 171 0.94 14.99 7.63
CA MET A 171 1.57 14.08 6.67
C MET A 171 2.88 14.59 6.12
N HIS A 172 2.97 15.88 5.75
CA HIS A 172 4.23 16.48 5.32
C HIS A 172 5.33 16.43 6.39
N LEU A 173 4.96 16.69 7.66
CA LEU A 173 5.89 16.60 8.79
C LEU A 173 6.35 15.16 9.03
N LEU A 174 5.43 14.20 8.92
CA LEU A 174 5.72 12.77 9.02
C LEU A 174 6.72 12.35 7.94
N GLU A 175 6.45 12.69 6.67
CA GLU A 175 7.33 12.38 5.56
C GLU A 175 8.76 12.91 5.78
N ARG A 176 8.88 14.18 6.16
CA ARG A 176 10.19 14.80 6.43
C ARG A 176 10.95 14.04 7.52
N ARG A 177 10.29 13.68 8.61
CA ARG A 177 10.91 12.91 9.72
C ARG A 177 11.32 11.50 9.27
N LEU A 178 10.54 10.87 8.40
CA LEU A 178 10.88 9.56 7.84
C LEU A 178 12.07 9.65 6.88
N GLN A 179 12.09 10.65 5.99
CA GLN A 179 13.20 10.87 5.06
C GLN A 179 14.53 11.17 5.78
N SER A 180 14.49 11.87 6.91
CA SER A 180 15.71 12.08 7.71
C SER A 180 16.21 10.82 8.40
N ARG A 181 15.36 9.79 8.51
CA ARG A 181 15.62 8.57 9.30
C ARG A 181 15.96 7.36 8.43
N TYR A 182 15.42 7.30 7.22
CA TYR A 182 15.62 6.20 6.29
C TYR A 182 16.18 6.73 4.97
N ASP A 183 17.17 6.03 4.43
CA ASP A 183 17.81 6.41 3.17
C ASP A 183 17.03 5.87 1.96
N PHE A 184 15.83 6.41 1.75
CA PHE A 184 15.01 6.07 0.58
C PHE A 184 15.67 6.49 -0.74
N SER A 185 16.38 7.62 -0.73
CA SER A 185 17.05 8.21 -1.88
C SER A 185 18.02 7.25 -2.58
N THR A 186 18.79 6.49 -1.80
CA THR A 186 19.77 5.55 -2.35
C THR A 186 19.13 4.49 -3.23
N PHE A 187 17.89 4.07 -2.93
CA PHE A 187 17.23 2.98 -3.65
C PHE A 187 16.27 3.44 -4.75
N ALA A 188 15.90 4.72 -4.78
CA ALA A 188 14.82 5.27 -5.60
C ALA A 188 14.89 4.87 -7.09
N SER A 189 16.10 4.85 -7.68
CA SER A 189 16.30 4.53 -9.10
C SER A 189 16.26 3.04 -9.44
N GLN A 190 16.45 2.15 -8.47
CA GLN A 190 16.58 0.70 -8.69
C GLN A 190 15.48 -0.12 -7.99
N ILE A 191 14.56 0.54 -7.28
CA ILE A 191 13.53 -0.12 -6.47
C ILE A 191 12.42 -0.77 -7.31
N SER A 192 12.34 -0.49 -8.61
CA SER A 192 11.24 -0.96 -9.48
C SER A 192 10.95 -2.47 -9.39
N PRO A 193 11.93 -3.38 -9.38
CA PRO A 193 11.66 -4.81 -9.24
C PRO A 193 11.10 -5.19 -7.86
N VAL A 194 11.51 -4.49 -6.80
CA VAL A 194 10.95 -4.69 -5.44
C VAL A 194 9.48 -4.34 -5.44
N LEU A 195 9.14 -3.18 -6.01
CA LEU A 195 7.75 -2.70 -6.06
C LEU A 195 6.88 -3.60 -6.95
N ALA A 196 7.40 -4.05 -8.09
CA ALA A 196 6.71 -4.98 -8.97
C ALA A 196 6.40 -6.31 -8.27
N ASN A 197 7.37 -6.89 -7.57
CA ASN A 197 7.14 -8.12 -6.81
C ASN A 197 6.14 -7.91 -5.65
N ALA A 198 6.21 -6.78 -4.96
CA ALA A 198 5.30 -6.45 -3.87
C ALA A 198 3.85 -6.26 -4.34
N ILE A 199 3.63 -5.43 -5.36
CA ILE A 199 2.29 -5.08 -5.86
C ILE A 199 1.62 -6.28 -6.56
N LEU A 200 2.39 -7.07 -7.31
CA LEU A 200 1.88 -8.28 -7.99
C LEU A 200 1.74 -9.50 -7.05
N GLU A 201 2.00 -9.33 -5.74
CA GLU A 201 1.94 -10.40 -4.73
C GLU A 201 2.74 -11.64 -5.17
N ARG A 202 3.98 -11.40 -5.62
CA ARG A 202 4.94 -12.45 -6.03
C ARG A 202 5.88 -12.73 -4.87
N SER A 203 5.98 -14.00 -4.50
CA SER A 203 6.93 -14.41 -3.47
C SER A 203 8.36 -14.47 -4.04
N VAL A 204 9.35 -14.20 -3.19
CA VAL A 204 10.78 -14.08 -3.55
C VAL A 204 11.64 -14.88 -2.58
N ASN A 205 12.90 -15.19 -2.94
CA ASN A 205 13.89 -15.67 -1.97
C ASN A 205 14.50 -14.47 -1.23
N GLU A 206 14.76 -14.57 0.08
CA GLU A 206 15.33 -13.45 0.84
C GLU A 206 16.76 -13.06 0.41
N ASN A 207 17.49 -13.99 -0.23
CA ASN A 207 18.83 -13.75 -0.76
C ASN A 207 18.83 -13.18 -2.18
N ASP A 208 17.68 -13.20 -2.87
CA ASP A 208 17.50 -12.42 -4.11
C ASP A 208 17.53 -10.93 -3.77
N GLY A 209 17.60 -10.06 -4.77
CA GLY A 209 17.76 -8.63 -4.52
C GLY A 209 17.70 -7.76 -5.76
N ILE A 210 18.22 -6.55 -5.59
CA ILE A 210 18.37 -5.56 -6.66
C ILE A 210 19.84 -5.26 -6.89
N TYR A 211 20.15 -4.82 -8.10
CA TYR A 211 21.46 -4.28 -8.45
C TYR A 211 21.41 -2.76 -8.38
N MET A 212 22.39 -2.17 -7.70
CA MET A 212 22.46 -0.71 -7.48
C MET A 212 23.11 0.03 -8.64
N ASP A 213 23.80 -0.69 -9.52
CA ASP A 213 24.48 -0.17 -10.69
C ASP A 213 24.02 -0.88 -11.98
N LYS A 214 24.22 -0.20 -13.13
CA LYS A 214 23.86 -0.75 -14.44
C LYS A 214 24.69 -1.97 -14.81
N ASP A 215 25.94 -2.02 -14.32
CA ASP A 215 26.89 -3.09 -14.58
C ASP A 215 26.67 -4.33 -13.71
N LYS A 216 25.70 -4.28 -12.77
CA LYS A 216 25.30 -5.37 -11.89
C LYS A 216 26.42 -5.89 -10.97
N ASN A 217 27.30 -5.00 -10.51
CA ASN A 217 28.38 -5.33 -9.59
C ASN A 217 27.98 -5.11 -8.12
N GLN A 218 27.04 -4.21 -7.85
CA GLN A 218 26.57 -3.93 -6.49
C GLN A 218 25.20 -4.56 -6.23
N HIS A 219 25.20 -5.75 -5.64
CA HIS A 219 23.97 -6.45 -5.27
C HIS A 219 23.54 -6.15 -3.83
N VAL A 220 22.26 -5.82 -3.64
CA VAL A 220 21.64 -5.65 -2.32
C VAL A 220 20.47 -6.63 -2.22
N SER A 221 20.58 -7.58 -1.30
CA SER A 221 19.53 -8.59 -1.08
C SER A 221 18.30 -8.03 -0.38
N TYR A 222 17.16 -8.71 -0.52
CA TYR A 222 15.93 -8.36 0.19
C TYR A 222 16.08 -8.50 1.71
N LYS A 223 16.91 -9.45 2.18
CA LYS A 223 17.31 -9.56 3.59
C LYS A 223 18.02 -8.29 4.09
N THR A 224 18.92 -7.74 3.28
CA THR A 224 19.60 -6.48 3.60
C THR A 224 18.60 -5.32 3.61
N LEU A 225 17.73 -5.20 2.61
CA LEU A 225 16.69 -4.16 2.60
C LEU A 225 15.75 -4.23 3.81
N LYS A 226 15.40 -5.44 4.27
CA LYS A 226 14.65 -5.67 5.51
C LYS A 226 15.41 -5.13 6.73
N SER A 227 16.70 -5.44 6.85
CA SER A 227 17.53 -4.97 7.97
C SER A 227 17.69 -3.44 8.02
N LEU A 228 17.62 -2.78 6.86
CA LEU A 228 17.65 -1.32 6.72
C LEU A 228 16.28 -0.67 6.97
N GLY A 229 15.21 -1.45 7.16
CA GLY A 229 13.85 -0.93 7.32
C GLY A 229 13.22 -0.39 6.04
N ILE A 230 13.79 -0.73 4.87
CA ILE A 230 13.28 -0.31 3.57
C ILE A 230 12.07 -1.15 3.15
N LEU A 231 12.00 -2.42 3.57
CA LEU A 231 10.86 -3.30 3.33
C LEU A 231 10.65 -4.27 4.50
N THR A 232 9.51 -4.97 4.50
CA THR A 232 9.26 -6.11 5.40
C THR A 232 9.09 -7.39 4.58
N LEU A 233 9.53 -8.53 5.14
CA LEU A 233 9.32 -9.86 4.54
C LEU A 233 8.30 -10.65 5.36
N GLU A 234 7.20 -11.05 4.72
CA GLU A 234 6.16 -11.92 5.30
C GLU A 234 6.34 -13.33 4.74
N PRO A 235 6.48 -14.38 5.57
CA PRO A 235 6.62 -15.75 5.07
C PRO A 235 5.45 -16.16 4.16
N ALA A 236 5.78 -16.62 2.95
CA ALA A 236 4.81 -17.27 2.04
C ALA A 236 4.83 -18.79 2.24
N ASN A 237 6.01 -19.34 2.49
CA ASN A 237 6.30 -20.71 2.91
C ASN A 237 7.71 -20.73 3.55
N ASP A 238 8.26 -21.92 3.82
CA ASP A 238 9.54 -22.07 4.52
C ASP A 238 10.75 -21.40 3.84
N ILE A 239 10.68 -21.15 2.52
CA ILE A 239 11.82 -20.66 1.72
C ILE A 239 11.52 -19.40 0.91
N ARG A 240 10.25 -18.97 0.84
CA ARG A 240 9.81 -17.82 0.05
C ARG A 240 9.04 -16.83 0.91
N PHE A 241 9.19 -15.56 0.55
CA PHE A 241 8.61 -14.44 1.29
C PHE A 241 7.84 -13.53 0.34
N TYR A 242 6.76 -12.96 0.82
CA TYR A 242 6.15 -11.80 0.19
C TYR A 242 6.82 -10.52 0.69
N ILE A 243 7.07 -9.60 -0.24
CA ILE A 243 7.54 -8.26 0.10
C ILE A 243 6.34 -7.41 0.55
N ARG A 244 6.47 -6.80 1.72
CA ARG A 244 5.47 -5.88 2.28
C ARG A 244 6.03 -4.48 2.36
N LEU A 245 5.30 -3.57 1.74
CA LEU A 245 5.59 -2.14 1.70
C LEU A 245 4.27 -1.39 1.92
N PRO A 246 4.16 -0.60 3.00
CA PRO A 246 3.06 0.35 3.11
C PRO A 246 3.10 1.34 1.96
N TYR A 247 1.95 1.90 1.65
CA TYR A 247 1.83 2.95 0.65
C TYR A 247 2.77 4.13 0.91
N LEU A 248 2.87 4.58 2.17
CA LEU A 248 3.77 5.68 2.55
C LEU A 248 5.24 5.36 2.23
N TRP A 249 5.68 4.11 2.35
CA TRP A 249 7.03 3.71 1.96
C TRP A 249 7.20 3.78 0.44
N VAL A 250 6.22 3.30 -0.31
CA VAL A 250 6.24 3.38 -1.78
C VAL A 250 6.36 4.84 -2.22
N TRP A 251 5.54 5.74 -1.66
CA TRP A 251 5.61 7.19 -1.91
C TRP A 251 7.01 7.76 -1.63
N LEU A 252 7.57 7.49 -0.46
CA LEU A 252 8.87 8.03 -0.07
C LEU A 252 10.03 7.50 -0.95
N LEU A 253 9.90 6.31 -1.51
CA LEU A 253 10.89 5.70 -2.41
C LEU A 253 10.91 6.33 -3.80
N ILE A 254 9.80 6.92 -4.26
CA ILE A 254 9.62 7.29 -5.68
C ILE A 254 9.29 8.74 -5.92
N LYS A 255 8.88 9.51 -4.90
CA LYS A 255 8.39 10.88 -5.07
C LYS A 255 9.40 11.83 -5.74
N ASN A 256 10.68 11.45 -5.75
CA ASN A 256 11.77 12.21 -6.36
C ASN A 256 12.28 11.61 -7.68
N VAL A 257 11.66 10.54 -8.21
CA VAL A 257 12.18 9.82 -9.38
C VAL A 257 11.80 10.50 -10.72
N GLY A 258 10.82 11.40 -10.71
CA GLY A 258 10.37 12.14 -11.90
C GLY A 258 9.70 11.29 -12.97
N ASP A 259 9.19 11.96 -14.01
CA ASP A 259 8.32 11.39 -15.07
C ASP A 259 8.97 10.31 -15.96
N GLN A 260 10.29 10.11 -15.86
CA GLN A 260 11.06 9.21 -16.73
C GLN A 260 11.01 7.73 -16.29
N SER A 261 10.07 7.36 -15.43
CA SER A 261 10.02 6.04 -14.80
C SER A 261 8.69 5.31 -15.04
N ILE A 262 8.64 4.03 -14.67
CA ILE A 262 7.40 3.23 -14.67
C ILE A 262 6.31 3.83 -13.77
N TYR A 263 6.68 4.83 -12.96
CA TYR A 263 5.88 5.51 -11.97
C TYR A 263 5.08 6.68 -12.57
N LYS A 264 5.16 6.96 -13.87
CA LYS A 264 4.32 7.99 -14.51
C LYS A 264 2.81 7.75 -14.38
N PHE A 265 2.40 6.50 -14.11
CA PHE A 265 1.00 6.13 -13.82
C PHE A 265 0.67 6.18 -12.33
N TRP A 266 1.64 6.57 -11.51
CA TRP A 266 1.56 6.53 -10.06
C TRP A 266 1.19 7.85 -9.44
N ASP A 267 1.42 8.99 -10.09
CA ASP A 267 1.14 10.28 -9.45
C ASP A 267 -0.32 10.36 -8.99
N LEU A 268 -1.26 9.97 -9.86
CA LEU A 268 -2.69 9.85 -9.56
C LEU A 268 -3.05 8.74 -8.57
N MET A 269 -2.15 7.81 -8.27
CA MET A 269 -2.42 6.66 -7.38
C MET A 269 -1.61 6.70 -6.09
N ILE A 270 -0.58 7.55 -5.98
CA ILE A 270 0.43 7.56 -4.93
C ILE A 270 0.47 8.90 -4.18
N ASN A 271 0.05 10.00 -4.81
CA ASN A 271 0.01 11.28 -4.14
C ASN A 271 -0.87 11.19 -2.86
N PRO A 272 -0.30 11.34 -1.66
CA PRO A 272 -1.08 11.24 -0.42
C PRO A 272 -2.01 12.44 -0.24
N GLU A 273 -1.78 13.54 -0.95
CA GLU A 273 -2.60 14.75 -0.93
C GLU A 273 -3.81 14.67 -1.85
N GLU A 274 -3.85 13.74 -2.81
CA GLU A 274 -5.01 13.61 -3.70
C GLU A 274 -6.12 12.80 -3.02
N GLN A 275 -7.30 13.42 -2.86
CA GLN A 275 -8.48 12.72 -2.37
C GLN A 275 -9.16 11.92 -3.48
N PHE A 276 -9.28 10.62 -3.19
CA PHE A 276 -10.10 9.51 -3.71
C PHE A 276 -11.59 9.69 -4.08
N TYR A 277 -11.99 10.36 -5.17
CA TYR A 277 -13.42 10.46 -5.56
C TYR A 277 -13.94 9.39 -6.53
N TRP A 278 -15.26 9.26 -6.72
CA TRP A 278 -15.85 8.21 -7.58
C TRP A 278 -15.45 8.32 -9.06
N GLN A 279 -15.29 9.53 -9.63
CA GLN A 279 -14.74 9.69 -10.98
C GLN A 279 -13.28 9.24 -11.03
N GLN A 280 -12.59 9.31 -9.89
CA GLN A 280 -11.27 8.74 -9.73
C GLN A 280 -11.31 7.23 -9.54
N TRP A 281 -12.45 6.56 -9.31
CA TRP A 281 -12.53 5.09 -9.37
C TRP A 281 -12.25 4.59 -10.79
N GLU A 282 -12.83 5.23 -11.81
CA GLU A 282 -12.52 4.92 -13.21
C GLU A 282 -11.05 5.23 -13.52
N LYS A 283 -10.58 6.44 -13.20
CA LYS A 283 -9.18 6.81 -13.43
C LYS A 283 -8.22 5.87 -12.69
N PHE A 284 -8.50 5.54 -11.43
CA PHE A 284 -7.70 4.62 -10.61
C PHE A 284 -7.59 3.26 -11.28
N ASN A 285 -8.71 2.67 -11.72
CA ASN A 285 -8.68 1.36 -12.38
C ASN A 285 -7.95 1.37 -13.71
N ILE A 286 -8.11 2.43 -14.51
CA ILE A 286 -7.39 2.60 -15.78
C ILE A 286 -5.88 2.71 -15.54
N ASN A 287 -5.46 3.56 -14.59
CA ASN A 287 -4.04 3.74 -14.25
C ASN A 287 -3.46 2.49 -13.58
N PHE A 288 -4.22 1.81 -12.73
CA PHE A 288 -3.80 0.56 -12.12
C PHE A 288 -3.61 -0.53 -13.18
N TRP A 289 -4.48 -0.59 -14.20
CA TRP A 289 -4.32 -1.53 -15.30
C TRP A 289 -3.04 -1.25 -16.11
N ALA A 290 -2.81 0.01 -16.48
CA ALA A 290 -1.58 0.44 -17.15
C ALA A 290 -0.34 0.13 -16.31
N LEU A 291 -0.40 0.40 -15.01
CA LEU A 291 0.65 0.03 -14.06
C LEU A 291 0.90 -1.47 -14.10
N ARG A 292 -0.14 -2.29 -13.95
CA ARG A 292 0.00 -3.74 -13.84
C ARG A 292 0.75 -4.32 -15.05
N ILE A 293 0.47 -3.81 -16.26
CA ILE A 293 1.23 -4.12 -17.47
C ILE A 293 2.71 -3.74 -17.32
N CYS A 294 2.99 -2.51 -16.88
CA CYS A 294 4.36 -2.03 -16.66
C CYS A 294 5.12 -2.85 -15.63
N LEU A 295 4.48 -3.30 -14.54
CA LEU A 295 5.12 -4.13 -13.51
C LEU A 295 5.60 -5.47 -14.07
N PHE A 296 4.81 -6.12 -14.93
CA PHE A 296 5.26 -7.34 -15.61
C PHE A 296 6.42 -7.07 -16.56
N SER A 297 6.35 -5.97 -17.32
CA SER A 297 7.42 -5.56 -18.23
C SER A 297 8.75 -5.32 -17.49
N VAL A 298 8.70 -4.68 -16.32
CA VAL A 298 9.86 -4.43 -15.43
C VAL A 298 10.48 -5.71 -14.90
N LEU A 299 9.67 -6.73 -14.63
CA LEU A 299 10.13 -8.05 -14.24
C LEU A 299 10.69 -8.86 -15.43
N GLY A 300 10.74 -8.28 -16.62
CA GLY A 300 11.31 -8.88 -17.83
C GLY A 300 10.35 -9.78 -18.60
N TYR A 301 9.05 -9.76 -18.29
CA TYR A 301 8.06 -10.55 -19.02
C TYR A 301 7.88 -9.99 -20.44
N LYS A 302 7.93 -10.89 -21.42
CA LYS A 302 7.58 -10.60 -22.82
C LYS A 302 6.19 -11.10 -23.19
N THR A 303 5.78 -12.21 -22.56
CA THR A 303 4.43 -12.75 -22.62
C THR A 303 3.99 -13.18 -21.23
N ILE A 304 2.68 -13.25 -21.00
CA ILE A 304 2.09 -13.78 -19.77
C ILE A 304 0.76 -14.47 -20.07
N LYS A 305 0.39 -15.47 -19.27
CA LYS A 305 -0.95 -16.06 -19.36
C LYS A 305 -2.00 -15.08 -18.85
N LEU A 306 -3.13 -14.99 -19.55
CA LEU A 306 -4.22 -14.08 -19.19
C LEU A 306 -4.74 -14.31 -17.77
N LYS A 307 -4.84 -15.57 -17.31
CA LYS A 307 -5.18 -15.90 -15.91
C LYS A 307 -4.16 -15.39 -14.89
N GLU A 308 -2.87 -15.35 -15.22
CA GLU A 308 -1.84 -14.81 -14.34
C GLU A 308 -1.87 -13.28 -14.35
N MET A 309 -2.11 -12.69 -15.52
CA MET A 309 -2.32 -11.26 -15.67
C MET A 309 -3.53 -10.79 -14.85
N LEU A 310 -4.60 -11.57 -14.79
CA LEU A 310 -5.82 -11.27 -14.03
C LEU A 310 -5.88 -11.94 -12.65
N LYS A 311 -4.74 -12.42 -12.14
CA LYS A 311 -4.65 -13.02 -10.80
C LYS A 311 -5.34 -12.13 -9.76
N GLY A 312 -6.28 -12.72 -9.02
CA GLY A 312 -7.10 -12.06 -8.02
C GLY A 312 -8.54 -11.81 -8.48
N ALA A 313 -8.83 -11.82 -9.79
CA ALA A 313 -10.20 -11.75 -10.29
C ALA A 313 -10.90 -13.13 -10.24
N LEU A 314 -12.21 -13.11 -10.05
CA LEU A 314 -13.10 -14.26 -10.21
C LEU A 314 -13.44 -14.40 -11.69
N HIS A 315 -13.21 -15.56 -12.28
CA HIS A 315 -13.53 -15.82 -13.69
C HIS A 315 -13.93 -17.27 -13.88
N SER A 316 -14.60 -17.58 -14.98
CA SER A 316 -14.67 -18.97 -15.45
C SER A 316 -13.31 -19.34 -16.06
N ASP A 317 -12.80 -20.56 -15.83
CA ASP A 317 -11.46 -20.97 -16.31
C ASP A 317 -11.36 -21.08 -17.85
N VAL A 318 -12.47 -20.93 -18.57
CA VAL A 318 -12.54 -21.06 -20.03
C VAL A 318 -11.90 -19.86 -20.72
N ASP A 319 -11.03 -20.11 -21.69
CA ASP A 319 -10.31 -19.12 -22.51
C ASP A 319 -9.24 -18.27 -21.76
N MET A 320 -8.93 -18.60 -20.50
CA MET A 320 -7.99 -17.82 -19.67
C MET A 320 -6.53 -18.30 -19.75
N ASP A 321 -6.27 -19.42 -20.40
CA ASP A 321 -4.92 -19.99 -20.60
C ASP A 321 -4.15 -19.43 -21.81
N VAL A 322 -4.72 -18.44 -22.50
CA VAL A 322 -4.06 -17.76 -23.61
C VAL A 322 -2.90 -16.90 -23.13
N GLU A 323 -1.80 -16.90 -23.88
CA GLU A 323 -0.66 -16.02 -23.65
C GLU A 323 -0.83 -14.70 -24.41
N VAL A 324 -0.58 -13.60 -23.73
CA VAL A 324 -0.62 -12.24 -24.27
C VAL A 324 0.73 -11.55 -24.12
N ASP A 325 1.06 -10.73 -25.10
CA ASP A 325 2.29 -9.94 -25.17
C ASP A 325 2.27 -8.81 -24.13
N ILE A 326 3.42 -8.61 -23.49
CA ILE A 326 3.67 -7.51 -22.57
C ILE A 326 4.51 -6.44 -23.29
N PRO A 327 3.97 -5.22 -23.51
CA PRO A 327 4.73 -4.15 -24.14
C PRO A 327 5.87 -3.66 -23.24
N ASP A 328 6.82 -2.93 -23.85
CA ASP A 328 7.83 -2.19 -23.09
C ASP A 328 7.15 -1.11 -22.23
N TYR A 329 7.48 -1.07 -20.93
CA TYR A 329 6.84 -0.14 -20.00
C TYR A 329 7.01 1.34 -20.40
N ASN A 330 8.08 1.71 -21.10
CA ASN A 330 8.28 3.09 -21.55
C ASN A 330 7.26 3.48 -22.62
N SER A 331 6.80 2.51 -23.40
CA SER A 331 5.85 2.71 -24.50
C SER A 331 4.39 2.78 -24.05
N VAL A 332 4.07 2.36 -22.82
CA VAL A 332 2.69 2.33 -22.32
C VAL A 332 2.15 3.75 -22.20
N GLN A 333 0.89 3.96 -22.60
CA GLN A 333 0.19 5.24 -22.56
C GLN A 333 -1.26 5.07 -22.11
N VAL A 334 -1.76 6.05 -21.35
CA VAL A 334 -3.16 6.15 -20.95
C VAL A 334 -3.79 7.33 -21.70
N HIS A 335 -4.92 7.10 -22.33
CA HIS A 335 -5.69 8.10 -23.05
C HIS A 335 -7.06 8.25 -22.42
N TYR A 336 -7.49 9.49 -22.25
CA TYR A 336 -8.82 9.81 -21.77
C TYR A 336 -9.63 10.32 -22.96
N LEU A 337 -10.73 9.63 -23.28
CA LEU A 337 -11.58 9.97 -24.42
C LEU A 337 -12.70 10.91 -24.00
N SER A 338 -12.94 11.97 -24.79
CA SER A 338 -14.08 12.86 -24.58
C SER A 338 -15.36 12.33 -25.24
N ARG A 339 -15.22 11.52 -26.29
CA ARG A 339 -16.33 10.85 -26.99
C ARG A 339 -16.28 9.33 -26.78
N ARG A 340 -17.46 8.69 -26.77
CA ARG A 340 -17.59 7.24 -26.61
C ARG A 340 -16.93 6.47 -27.76
N TYR A 341 -16.33 5.33 -27.44
CA TYR A 341 -15.87 4.33 -28.39
C TYR A 341 -16.61 3.01 -28.16
N PRO A 342 -17.04 2.31 -29.22
CA PRO A 342 -17.03 2.73 -30.64
C PRO A 342 -18.04 3.86 -30.92
N SER A 343 -17.72 4.75 -31.87
CA SER A 343 -18.65 5.74 -32.42
C SER A 343 -18.56 5.82 -33.93
N ASP A 344 -19.64 6.27 -34.57
CA ASP A 344 -19.67 6.57 -36.00
C ASP A 344 -18.81 7.81 -36.36
N ASP A 345 -18.57 8.69 -35.39
CA ASP A 345 -17.74 9.89 -35.52
C ASP A 345 -16.28 9.65 -35.16
N SER A 346 -15.42 10.62 -35.50
CA SER A 346 -14.03 10.67 -35.03
C SER A 346 -13.95 10.65 -33.50
N VAL A 347 -13.20 9.70 -32.96
CA VAL A 347 -12.88 9.64 -31.53
C VAL A 347 -11.93 10.78 -31.18
N LEU A 348 -12.26 11.55 -30.14
CA LEU A 348 -11.45 12.66 -29.66
C LEU A 348 -10.99 12.40 -28.22
N ASP A 349 -9.79 12.88 -27.88
CA ASP A 349 -9.34 12.96 -26.49
C ASP A 349 -9.92 14.19 -25.77
N PHE A 350 -9.53 14.41 -24.50
CA PHE A 350 -9.97 15.57 -23.71
C PHE A 350 -9.42 16.91 -24.23
N ASP A 351 -8.31 16.90 -24.97
CA ASP A 351 -7.76 18.10 -25.61
C ASP A 351 -8.42 18.39 -26.96
N GLY A 352 -9.39 17.56 -27.37
CA GLY A 352 -10.11 17.68 -28.62
C GLY A 352 -9.30 17.20 -29.83
N GLN A 353 -8.18 16.50 -29.62
CA GLN A 353 -7.38 15.93 -30.70
C GLN A 353 -7.95 14.59 -31.14
N SER A 354 -7.81 14.29 -32.44
CA SER A 354 -8.28 13.01 -32.98
C SER A 354 -7.41 11.86 -32.49
N CYS A 355 -8.06 10.89 -31.83
CA CYS A 355 -7.41 9.68 -31.34
C CYS A 355 -7.67 8.51 -32.30
N LYS A 356 -6.63 8.08 -33.01
CA LYS A 356 -6.71 6.89 -33.86
C LYS A 356 -6.53 5.63 -33.02
N ILE A 357 -7.60 4.86 -32.86
CA ILE A 357 -7.59 3.58 -32.15
C ILE A 357 -7.23 2.46 -33.14
N SER A 358 -6.24 1.66 -32.79
CA SER A 358 -5.76 0.50 -33.55
C SER A 358 -5.81 -0.74 -32.67
N TYR A 359 -6.32 -1.85 -33.21
CA TYR A 359 -6.43 -3.11 -32.46
C TYR A 359 -5.08 -3.77 -32.22
N ASN A 360 -4.04 -3.34 -32.95
CA ASN A 360 -2.69 -3.85 -32.81
C ASN A 360 -1.87 -3.11 -31.73
N ASP A 361 -2.43 -2.05 -31.14
CA ASP A 361 -1.73 -1.22 -30.16
C ASP A 361 -1.95 -1.77 -28.75
N ASN A 362 -1.11 -2.72 -28.32
CA ASN A 362 -1.19 -3.33 -26.99
C ASN A 362 -0.61 -2.47 -25.85
N ASN A 363 -0.06 -1.31 -26.18
CA ASN A 363 0.54 -0.37 -25.24
C ASN A 363 -0.38 0.82 -24.89
N LYS A 364 -1.59 0.88 -25.44
CA LYS A 364 -2.55 1.97 -25.19
C LYS A 364 -3.73 1.50 -24.36
N ILE A 365 -4.00 2.23 -23.27
CA ILE A 365 -5.14 2.00 -22.39
C ILE A 365 -6.04 3.23 -22.46
N TYR A 366 -7.35 3.01 -22.54
CA TYR A 366 -8.33 4.05 -22.76
C TYR A 366 -9.35 4.12 -21.63
N LYS A 367 -9.55 5.33 -21.09
CA LYS A 367 -10.75 5.69 -20.35
C LYS A 367 -11.79 6.18 -21.36
N ASN A 368 -12.95 5.55 -21.39
CA ASN A 368 -13.94 5.81 -22.43
C ASN A 368 -14.74 7.11 -22.16
N GLY A 369 -15.34 7.65 -23.21
CA GLY A 369 -16.26 8.78 -23.10
C GLY A 369 -17.57 8.39 -22.40
N GLY A 370 -18.19 9.34 -21.71
CA GLY A 370 -19.44 9.09 -20.98
C GLY A 370 -20.55 8.54 -21.88
N GLY A 371 -21.34 7.60 -21.34
CA GLY A 371 -22.44 6.96 -22.06
C GLY A 371 -22.03 5.86 -23.05
N ALA A 372 -20.77 5.43 -23.01
CA ALA A 372 -20.30 4.25 -23.72
C ALA A 372 -20.84 2.94 -23.11
N GLU A 373 -20.73 1.85 -23.87
CA GLU A 373 -21.12 0.51 -23.46
C GLU A 373 -20.18 -0.11 -22.42
N PHE A 374 -18.95 0.41 -22.32
CA PHE A 374 -17.98 0.11 -21.27
C PHE A 374 -17.15 1.34 -20.89
N ASP A 375 -16.77 1.44 -19.62
CA ASP A 375 -16.13 2.61 -19.03
C ASP A 375 -14.64 2.74 -19.41
N GLY A 376 -13.99 1.63 -19.77
CA GLY A 376 -12.59 1.59 -20.19
C GLY A 376 -12.26 0.42 -21.09
N PHE A 377 -11.13 0.49 -21.80
CA PHE A 377 -10.68 -0.64 -22.62
C PHE A 377 -9.18 -0.60 -22.97
N SER A 378 -8.66 -1.76 -23.39
CA SER A 378 -7.37 -1.90 -24.05
C SER A 378 -7.41 -3.10 -25.01
N PHE A 379 -6.47 -3.18 -25.94
CA PHE A 379 -6.29 -4.37 -26.78
C PHE A 379 -5.11 -5.18 -26.26
N LEU A 380 -5.31 -6.48 -26.02
CA LEU A 380 -4.22 -7.40 -25.73
C LEU A 380 -3.87 -8.16 -27.00
N ILE A 381 -2.58 -8.36 -27.27
CA ILE A 381 -2.14 -9.12 -28.44
C ILE A 381 -1.71 -10.49 -27.96
N THR A 382 -2.30 -11.53 -28.52
CA THR A 382 -1.88 -12.91 -28.24
C THR A 382 -0.54 -13.20 -28.88
N ASN A 383 0.17 -14.22 -28.38
CA ASN A 383 1.42 -14.69 -28.98
C ASN A 383 1.31 -15.10 -30.47
N CYS A 384 0.09 -15.38 -30.96
CA CYS A 384 -0.22 -15.61 -32.38
C CYS A 384 -0.56 -14.33 -33.18
N GLY A 385 -0.39 -13.14 -32.60
CA GLY A 385 -0.67 -11.86 -33.23
C GLY A 385 -2.15 -11.48 -33.32
N GLN A 386 -3.05 -12.21 -32.66
CA GLN A 386 -4.48 -11.91 -32.67
C GLN A 386 -4.85 -10.95 -31.54
N PRO A 387 -5.61 -9.86 -31.81
CA PRO A 387 -6.08 -8.94 -30.79
C PRO A 387 -7.24 -9.52 -29.96
N ILE A 388 -7.27 -9.16 -28.68
CA ILE A 388 -8.35 -9.41 -27.73
C ILE A 388 -8.81 -8.04 -27.21
N LEU A 389 -10.09 -7.71 -27.38
CA LEU A 389 -10.66 -6.55 -26.69
C LEU A 389 -10.80 -6.86 -25.20
N LEU A 390 -10.06 -6.16 -24.35
CA LEU A 390 -10.32 -6.15 -22.91
C LEU A 390 -11.22 -4.95 -22.58
N ALA A 391 -12.50 -5.19 -22.34
CA ALA A 391 -13.45 -4.20 -21.89
C ALA A 391 -13.48 -4.15 -20.36
N LEU A 392 -13.30 -2.95 -19.80
CA LEU A 392 -13.32 -2.67 -18.37
C LEU A 392 -14.65 -2.03 -18.02
N GLN A 393 -15.34 -2.59 -17.04
CA GLN A 393 -16.61 -2.06 -16.55
C GLN A 393 -16.52 -1.76 -15.06
N MET A 394 -16.68 -0.49 -14.70
CA MET A 394 -16.51 0.02 -13.35
C MET A 394 -17.88 0.15 -12.70
N LYS A 395 -18.15 -0.68 -11.69
CA LYS A 395 -19.43 -0.64 -10.96
C LYS A 395 -19.21 -0.17 -9.55
N TRP A 396 -19.76 0.99 -9.23
CA TRP A 396 -19.57 1.62 -7.94
C TRP A 396 -20.88 1.69 -7.15
N ARG A 397 -20.79 1.55 -5.83
CA ARG A 397 -21.91 1.68 -4.90
C ARG A 397 -22.19 3.14 -4.62
N ASP A 398 -23.34 3.61 -5.08
CA ASP A 398 -23.94 4.86 -4.58
C ASP A 398 -24.53 4.62 -3.19
N LEU A 399 -23.97 5.28 -2.16
CA LEU A 399 -24.41 5.16 -0.77
C LEU A 399 -25.66 5.99 -0.46
N GLU A 400 -25.94 7.02 -1.26
CA GLU A 400 -27.14 7.88 -1.11
C GLU A 400 -28.36 7.30 -1.84
N SER A 401 -28.14 6.29 -2.68
CA SER A 401 -29.23 5.63 -3.39
C SER A 401 -30.06 4.76 -2.44
N GLU A 402 -31.37 5.01 -2.38
CA GLU A 402 -32.34 4.13 -1.70
C GLU A 402 -32.33 2.70 -2.29
N ASN A 403 -31.82 2.53 -3.52
CA ASN A 403 -31.68 1.25 -4.21
C ASN A 403 -30.22 1.05 -4.65
N PRO A 404 -29.29 0.76 -3.71
CA PRO A 404 -27.88 0.65 -4.04
C PRO A 404 -27.66 -0.45 -5.07
N GLN A 405 -26.79 -0.18 -6.05
CA GLN A 405 -26.48 -1.14 -7.10
C GLN A 405 -25.87 -2.43 -6.50
N ILE A 406 -26.42 -3.58 -6.92
CA ILE A 406 -25.95 -4.92 -6.55
C ILE A 406 -25.46 -5.64 -7.80
N ILE A 407 -24.29 -6.28 -7.73
CA ILE A 407 -23.78 -7.15 -8.78
C ILE A 407 -24.48 -8.51 -8.66
N ASN A 408 -25.46 -8.73 -9.53
CA ASN A 408 -26.18 -9.99 -9.65
C ASN A 408 -26.02 -10.56 -11.07
N ASP A 409 -26.49 -11.79 -11.30
CA ASP A 409 -26.36 -12.47 -12.59
C ASP A 409 -27.00 -11.67 -13.74
N ASN A 410 -28.11 -10.97 -13.48
CA ASN A 410 -28.78 -10.14 -14.49
C ASN A 410 -27.95 -8.94 -14.92
N LEU A 411 -27.30 -8.25 -13.98
CA LEU A 411 -26.39 -7.14 -14.29
C LEU A 411 -25.20 -7.64 -15.08
N ILE A 412 -24.58 -8.75 -14.65
CA ILE A 412 -23.43 -9.34 -15.34
C ILE A 412 -23.81 -9.69 -16.79
N ASN A 413 -24.94 -10.39 -16.98
CA ASN A 413 -25.41 -10.75 -18.32
C ASN A 413 -25.71 -9.52 -19.20
N LYS A 414 -26.27 -8.46 -18.61
CA LYS A 414 -26.53 -7.20 -19.33
C LYS A 414 -25.23 -6.54 -19.81
N GLU A 415 -24.23 -6.44 -18.95
CA GLU A 415 -22.93 -5.86 -19.35
C GLU A 415 -22.19 -6.79 -20.33
N TYR A 416 -22.28 -8.10 -20.14
CA TYR A 416 -21.75 -9.10 -21.07
C TYR A 416 -22.32 -8.94 -22.49
N SER A 417 -23.65 -8.87 -22.64
CA SER A 417 -24.28 -8.70 -23.96
C SER A 417 -23.84 -7.41 -24.65
N ARG A 418 -23.67 -6.32 -23.89
CA ARG A 418 -23.21 -5.03 -24.45
C ARG A 418 -21.80 -5.13 -25.02
N VAL A 419 -20.87 -5.76 -24.29
CA VAL A 419 -19.50 -5.96 -24.77
C VAL A 419 -19.48 -6.91 -25.97
N GLU A 420 -20.29 -7.98 -25.94
CA GLU A 420 -20.43 -8.90 -27.07
C GLU A 420 -20.94 -8.19 -28.34
N ASP A 421 -21.94 -7.31 -28.20
CA ASP A 421 -22.46 -6.48 -29.29
C ASP A 421 -21.40 -5.51 -29.84
N VAL A 422 -20.60 -4.89 -28.97
CA VAL A 422 -19.47 -4.06 -29.39
C VAL A 422 -18.44 -4.88 -30.14
N ALA A 423 -17.99 -6.00 -29.58
CA ALA A 423 -16.97 -6.86 -30.19
C ALA A 423 -17.39 -7.31 -31.60
N ARG A 424 -18.67 -7.68 -31.77
CA ARG A 424 -19.25 -7.99 -33.09
C ARG A 424 -19.26 -6.79 -34.04
N ARG A 425 -19.66 -5.60 -33.58
CA ARG A 425 -19.69 -4.37 -34.40
C ARG A 425 -18.32 -3.97 -34.91
N ILE A 426 -17.27 -4.15 -34.09
CA ILE A 426 -15.89 -3.82 -34.48
C ILE A 426 -15.15 -4.98 -35.15
N GLY A 427 -15.81 -6.13 -35.34
CA GLY A 427 -15.26 -7.29 -36.04
C GLY A 427 -14.20 -8.08 -35.27
N LEU A 428 -14.26 -8.13 -33.93
CA LEU A 428 -13.35 -8.90 -33.09
C LEU A 428 -14.01 -10.15 -32.50
N ASP A 429 -13.46 -11.33 -32.82
CA ASP A 429 -13.94 -12.62 -32.31
C ASP A 429 -13.51 -12.90 -30.86
N LYS A 430 -12.40 -12.29 -30.43
CA LYS A 430 -11.83 -12.45 -29.10
C LYS A 430 -12.02 -11.18 -28.28
N TRP A 431 -12.62 -11.34 -27.12
CA TRP A 431 -12.86 -10.27 -26.17
C TRP A 431 -12.99 -10.83 -24.75
N LEU A 432 -12.82 -9.97 -23.76
CA LEU A 432 -12.98 -10.26 -22.35
C LEU A 432 -13.65 -9.07 -21.67
N LEU A 433 -14.70 -9.32 -20.87
CA LEU A 433 -15.28 -8.35 -19.96
C LEU A 433 -14.66 -8.50 -18.58
N LEU A 434 -14.05 -7.44 -18.05
CA LEU A 434 -13.58 -7.34 -16.67
C LEU A 434 -14.42 -6.33 -15.90
N ILE A 435 -15.21 -6.80 -14.93
CA ILE A 435 -16.01 -5.95 -14.05
C ILE A 435 -15.21 -5.65 -12.77
N LEU A 436 -15.01 -4.38 -12.45
CA LEU A 436 -14.29 -3.90 -11.27
C LEU A 436 -15.30 -3.21 -10.35
N SER A 437 -15.57 -3.80 -9.17
CA SER A 437 -16.68 -3.34 -8.35
C SER A 437 -16.44 -3.34 -6.84
N ASN A 438 -16.93 -2.27 -6.20
CA ASN A 438 -17.08 -2.16 -4.74
C ASN A 438 -18.52 -2.46 -4.25
N CYS A 439 -19.45 -2.74 -5.18
CA CYS A 439 -20.85 -3.02 -4.87
C CYS A 439 -20.98 -4.33 -4.08
N SER A 440 -22.11 -4.50 -3.39
CA SER A 440 -22.46 -5.84 -2.90
C SER A 440 -22.67 -6.78 -4.08
N SER A 441 -22.30 -8.03 -3.91
CA SER A 441 -22.48 -9.09 -4.91
C SER A 441 -23.41 -10.19 -4.38
N THR A 442 -24.28 -10.70 -5.25
CA THR A 442 -25.18 -11.84 -4.97
C THR A 442 -25.20 -12.87 -6.11
N PHE A 443 -24.35 -12.70 -7.11
CA PHE A 443 -24.24 -13.58 -8.28
C PHE A 443 -23.70 -14.96 -7.91
N ASN A 444 -24.03 -15.97 -8.71
CA ASN A 444 -23.49 -17.30 -8.55
C ASN A 444 -22.15 -17.42 -9.28
N LYS A 445 -21.06 -17.61 -8.54
CA LYS A 445 -19.70 -17.73 -9.09
C LYS A 445 -19.56 -18.83 -10.14
N ASN A 446 -20.35 -19.91 -10.03
CA ASN A 446 -20.34 -21.03 -10.99
C ASN A 446 -21.10 -20.73 -12.30
N LEU A 447 -21.90 -19.66 -12.33
CA LEU A 447 -22.69 -19.23 -13.49
C LEU A 447 -22.08 -18.02 -14.19
N LEU A 448 -20.85 -17.63 -13.84
CA LEU A 448 -20.15 -16.56 -14.55
C LEU A 448 -20.04 -16.90 -16.04
N PRO A 449 -20.45 -15.98 -16.95
CA PRO A 449 -20.27 -16.19 -18.37
C PRO A 449 -18.82 -16.52 -18.73
N ARG A 450 -18.64 -17.26 -19.82
CA ARG A 450 -17.32 -17.39 -20.45
C ARG A 450 -16.80 -16.00 -20.77
N ARG A 451 -15.49 -15.77 -20.73
CA ARG A 451 -14.90 -14.46 -21.06
C ARG A 451 -15.40 -13.31 -20.17
N CYS A 452 -15.80 -13.62 -18.94
CA CYS A 452 -16.13 -12.65 -17.92
C CYS A 452 -15.23 -12.87 -16.70
N ALA A 453 -14.63 -11.78 -16.23
CA ALA A 453 -13.87 -11.71 -15.00
C ALA A 453 -14.45 -10.60 -14.11
N ILE A 454 -14.45 -10.81 -12.80
CA ILE A 454 -15.01 -9.88 -11.81
C ILE A 454 -14.04 -9.72 -10.65
N VAL A 455 -13.79 -8.48 -10.26
CA VAL A 455 -13.10 -8.12 -9.03
C VAL A 455 -14.13 -7.48 -8.11
N GLU A 456 -14.58 -8.22 -7.09
CA GLU A 456 -15.43 -7.71 -6.01
C GLU A 456 -14.57 -7.19 -4.85
N LYS A 457 -15.18 -6.42 -3.93
CA LYS A 457 -14.49 -5.84 -2.76
C LYS A 457 -13.64 -6.83 -1.97
N ASN A 458 -14.11 -8.07 -1.83
CA ASN A 458 -13.39 -9.13 -1.11
C ASN A 458 -12.12 -9.62 -1.83
N ASN A 459 -11.99 -9.35 -3.13
CA ASN A 459 -10.85 -9.71 -3.97
C ASN A 459 -9.86 -8.56 -4.17
N PHE A 460 -10.08 -7.40 -3.55
CA PHE A 460 -9.24 -6.22 -3.76
C PHE A 460 -7.79 -6.45 -3.34
N LYS A 461 -7.56 -7.20 -2.26
CA LYS A 461 -6.20 -7.52 -1.79
C LYS A 461 -5.45 -8.40 -2.78
N GLU A 462 -6.13 -9.36 -3.38
CA GLU A 462 -5.57 -10.31 -4.34
C GLU A 462 -5.33 -9.67 -5.70
N PHE A 463 -6.22 -8.78 -6.15
CA PHE A 463 -6.12 -8.12 -7.44
C PHE A 463 -5.23 -6.87 -7.41
N TYR A 464 -5.49 -5.92 -6.49
CA TYR A 464 -4.73 -4.67 -6.38
C TYR A 464 -3.42 -4.81 -5.58
N GLY A 465 -3.22 -5.93 -4.91
CA GLY A 465 -2.15 -6.13 -3.94
C GLY A 465 -2.45 -5.47 -2.59
N LYS A 466 -1.76 -5.88 -1.52
CA LYS A 466 -1.97 -5.30 -0.19
C LYS A 466 -1.73 -3.78 -0.14
N ILE A 467 -0.84 -3.26 -0.99
CA ILE A 467 -0.44 -1.85 -1.04
C ILE A 467 -1.61 -0.94 -1.46
N TYR A 468 -2.30 -1.29 -2.56
CA TYR A 468 -3.35 -0.44 -3.12
C TYR A 468 -4.76 -0.86 -2.74
N SER A 469 -4.95 -2.04 -2.14
CA SER A 469 -6.28 -2.51 -1.75
C SER A 469 -7.03 -1.55 -0.81
N SER A 470 -6.32 -0.90 0.11
CA SER A 470 -6.90 0.13 0.99
C SER A 470 -7.29 1.37 0.22
N ARG A 471 -6.41 1.88 -0.65
CA ARG A 471 -6.68 3.02 -1.54
C ARG A 471 -7.88 2.73 -2.44
N ALA A 472 -7.93 1.56 -3.08
CA ALA A 472 -9.09 1.10 -3.85
C ALA A 472 -10.37 1.08 -3.00
N GLN A 473 -10.28 0.65 -1.73
CA GLN A 473 -11.41 0.69 -0.81
C GLN A 473 -11.82 2.11 -0.44
N PHE A 474 -10.90 3.05 -0.22
CA PHE A 474 -11.21 4.45 0.10
C PHE A 474 -11.72 5.23 -1.11
N SER A 475 -11.14 5.03 -2.30
CA SER A 475 -11.69 5.52 -3.58
C SER A 475 -13.13 5.07 -3.79
N ALA A 476 -13.44 3.88 -3.28
CA ALA A 476 -14.76 3.27 -3.31
C ALA A 476 -15.68 3.67 -2.15
N ALA A 477 -15.17 4.30 -1.08
CA ALA A 477 -15.90 4.43 0.20
C ALA A 477 -16.74 5.70 0.34
N TYR A 478 -16.56 6.70 -0.53
CA TYR A 478 -17.31 7.97 -0.54
C TYR A 478 -17.06 8.85 0.70
N ASP A 479 -16.59 10.07 0.47
CA ASP A 479 -17.00 11.28 1.19
C ASP A 479 -17.01 12.39 0.16
N LYS A 480 -18.20 12.85 -0.24
CA LYS A 480 -18.28 14.16 -0.88
C LYS A 480 -17.90 15.19 0.16
N ILE A 481 -17.10 16.17 -0.22
CA ILE A 481 -16.81 17.28 0.67
C ILE A 481 -18.02 18.21 0.66
N CYS A 482 -18.65 18.42 1.82
CA CYS A 482 -19.67 19.45 1.98
C CYS A 482 -19.02 20.83 1.86
N ILE A 483 -19.16 21.46 0.69
CA ILE A 483 -18.47 22.69 0.32
C ILE A 483 -18.73 23.78 1.36
N ASN A 484 -19.94 23.85 1.91
CA ASN A 484 -20.38 24.89 2.82
C ASN A 484 -19.89 24.71 4.27
N SER A 485 -19.29 23.57 4.61
CA SER A 485 -18.78 23.29 5.96
C SER A 485 -17.30 22.88 5.98
N ALA A 486 -16.75 22.55 4.81
CA ALA A 486 -15.38 22.11 4.65
C ALA A 486 -14.35 23.15 5.07
N LYS A 487 -13.27 22.68 5.67
CA LYS A 487 -12.13 23.49 6.07
C LYS A 487 -11.20 23.73 4.89
N PHE A 488 -10.38 24.78 4.99
CA PHE A 488 -9.41 25.15 3.96
C PHE A 488 -8.54 23.96 3.49
N PHE A 489 -8.07 23.14 4.42
CA PHE A 489 -7.19 22.02 4.12
C PHE A 489 -7.91 20.85 3.42
N GLU A 490 -9.23 20.70 3.62
CA GLU A 490 -10.06 19.70 2.91
C GLU A 490 -10.35 20.19 1.50
N LEU A 491 -10.58 21.49 1.32
CA LEU A 491 -10.86 22.08 0.02
C LEU A 491 -9.63 22.08 -0.89
N ARG A 492 -8.43 22.36 -0.36
CA ARG A 492 -7.22 22.52 -1.20
C ARG A 492 -6.76 21.21 -1.86
N VAL A 493 -7.19 20.07 -1.33
CA VAL A 493 -6.82 18.73 -1.82
C VAL A 493 -7.80 18.16 -2.86
N ILE A 494 -8.88 18.88 -3.15
CA ILE A 494 -9.74 18.54 -4.28
C ILE A 494 -8.97 18.78 -5.59
N ASP A 495 -9.01 17.80 -6.49
CA ASP A 495 -8.37 17.87 -7.80
C ASP A 495 -8.74 19.17 -8.53
N GLY A 496 -7.73 19.91 -8.99
CA GLY A 496 -7.88 21.19 -9.68
C GLY A 496 -8.29 22.41 -8.83
N VAL A 497 -8.54 22.26 -7.52
CA VAL A 497 -8.92 23.39 -6.63
C VAL A 497 -7.67 24.12 -6.13
N GLY A 498 -6.80 23.40 -5.41
CA GLY A 498 -5.58 23.95 -4.83
C GLY A 498 -5.80 25.11 -3.83
N PRO A 499 -4.71 25.69 -3.31
CA PRO A 499 -4.79 26.69 -2.23
C PRO A 499 -5.55 27.97 -2.60
N LYS A 500 -5.47 28.39 -3.86
CA LYS A 500 -6.04 29.66 -4.32
C LYS A 500 -7.57 29.62 -4.38
N ILE A 501 -8.14 28.57 -4.97
CA ILE A 501 -9.59 28.41 -5.07
C ILE A 501 -10.16 28.07 -3.69
N ALA A 502 -9.50 27.19 -2.93
CA ALA A 502 -9.89 26.87 -1.55
C ALA A 502 -9.99 28.13 -0.67
N LYS A 503 -9.03 29.05 -0.77
CA LYS A 503 -9.08 30.32 -0.05
C LYS A 503 -10.27 31.18 -0.50
N GLY A 504 -10.53 31.25 -1.80
CA GLY A 504 -11.70 31.99 -2.32
C GLY A 504 -13.03 31.47 -1.79
N ILE A 505 -13.17 30.15 -1.63
CA ILE A 505 -14.37 29.53 -1.05
C ILE A 505 -14.53 29.93 0.43
N ILE A 506 -13.45 29.86 1.22
CA ILE A 506 -13.48 30.25 2.64
C ILE A 506 -13.75 31.74 2.79
N ASP A 507 -13.12 32.59 1.97
CA ASP A 507 -13.34 34.03 1.98
C ASP A 507 -14.82 34.33 1.69
N GLU A 508 -15.47 33.64 0.75
CA GLU A 508 -16.91 33.76 0.51
C GLU A 508 -17.75 33.36 1.73
N HIS A 509 -17.44 32.26 2.42
CA HIS A 509 -18.15 31.88 3.65
C HIS A 509 -18.02 32.94 4.76
N GLU A 510 -16.82 33.45 4.97
CA GLU A 510 -16.52 34.35 6.09
C GLU A 510 -17.01 35.78 5.82
N THR A 511 -16.87 36.27 4.58
CA THR A 511 -17.20 37.66 4.23
C THR A 511 -18.65 37.84 3.79
N SER A 512 -19.21 36.90 3.02
CA SER A 512 -20.57 37.02 2.50
C SER A 512 -21.62 36.29 3.35
N LYS A 513 -21.18 35.40 4.26
CA LYS A 513 -22.04 34.48 5.06
C LYS A 513 -23.05 33.70 4.21
N ARG A 514 -22.78 33.58 2.92
CA ARG A 514 -23.64 32.92 1.96
C ARG A 514 -23.18 31.48 1.80
N LYS A 515 -24.15 30.57 1.71
CA LYS A 515 -23.93 29.19 1.29
C LYS A 515 -24.05 29.07 -0.22
N PHE A 516 -23.20 28.26 -0.83
CA PHE A 516 -23.35 27.83 -2.21
C PHE A 516 -24.56 26.91 -2.32
N VAL A 517 -25.42 27.17 -3.29
CA VAL A 517 -26.67 26.44 -3.47
C VAL A 517 -26.48 25.20 -4.35
N ASP A 518 -25.61 25.32 -5.35
CA ASP A 518 -25.30 24.26 -6.32
C ASP A 518 -23.94 24.49 -7.00
N GLY A 519 -23.56 23.57 -7.88
CA GLY A 519 -22.28 23.60 -8.60
C GLY A 519 -22.15 24.71 -9.61
N GLU A 520 -23.26 25.21 -10.14
CA GLU A 520 -23.23 26.34 -11.07
C GLU A 520 -22.93 27.64 -10.32
N ASP A 521 -23.55 27.84 -9.15
CA ASP A 521 -23.26 28.95 -8.24
C ASP A 521 -21.80 28.93 -7.79
N LEU A 522 -21.31 27.78 -7.32
CA LEU A 522 -19.92 27.62 -6.89
C LEU A 522 -18.92 27.95 -8.01
N CYS A 523 -19.13 27.41 -9.21
CA CYS A 523 -18.25 27.67 -10.35
C CYS A 523 -18.23 29.14 -10.75
N LYS A 524 -19.39 29.82 -10.72
CA LYS A 524 -19.51 31.24 -11.05
C LYS A 524 -18.73 32.12 -10.08
N GLN A 525 -18.74 31.80 -8.78
CA GLN A 525 -18.11 32.65 -7.76
C GLN A 525 -16.62 32.36 -7.56
N THR A 526 -16.19 31.09 -7.59
CA THR A 526 -14.85 30.70 -7.08
C THR A 526 -13.90 30.15 -8.15
N LYS A 527 -14.32 30.10 -9.42
CA LYS A 527 -13.61 29.41 -10.52
C LYS A 527 -13.36 27.92 -10.25
N PHE A 528 -14.23 27.31 -9.45
CA PHE A 528 -14.15 25.89 -9.13
C PHE A 528 -14.10 25.02 -10.41
N PRO A 529 -13.23 24.00 -10.47
CA PRO A 529 -13.12 23.14 -11.63
C PRO A 529 -14.40 22.32 -11.81
N ARG A 530 -15.06 22.47 -12.96
CA ARG A 530 -16.30 21.72 -13.29
C ARG A 530 -16.12 20.21 -13.21
N VAL A 531 -14.93 19.72 -13.53
CA VAL A 531 -14.58 18.30 -13.49
C VAL A 531 -14.64 17.71 -12.07
N SER A 532 -14.58 18.55 -11.03
CA SER A 532 -14.55 18.13 -9.63
C SER A 532 -15.86 18.42 -8.90
N LEU A 533 -16.92 18.87 -9.60
CA LEU A 533 -18.22 19.14 -8.98
C LEU A 533 -18.86 17.89 -8.39
N ASP A 534 -18.59 16.72 -8.96
CA ASP A 534 -19.18 15.46 -8.48
C ASP A 534 -18.46 14.92 -7.23
N CYS A 535 -17.41 15.62 -6.77
CA CYS A 535 -16.63 15.32 -5.57
C CYS A 535 -17.14 16.05 -4.31
N ILE A 536 -18.16 16.90 -4.46
CA ILE A 536 -18.63 17.80 -3.42
C ILE A 536 -20.15 17.76 -3.26
N GLU A 537 -20.61 18.18 -2.10
CA GLU A 537 -22.03 18.40 -1.78
C GLU A 537 -22.22 19.80 -1.16
N TYR A 538 -23.48 20.22 -0.98
CA TYR A 538 -23.84 21.58 -0.58
C TYR A 538 -24.48 21.64 0.81
#